data_AF-U5QB65-F1
#
_entry.id   AF-U5QB65-F1
#
_cell.length_a   1.000
_cell.length_b   1.000
_cell.length_c   1.000
_cell.angle_alpha   90.00
_cell.angle_beta   90.00
_cell.angle_gamma   90.00
#
_symmetry.space_group_name_H-M   'P 1'
#
loop_
_entity.id
_entity.type
_entity.pdbx_description
1 polymer ?
#
loop_
_entity_poly.entity_id
_entity_poly.type
_entity_poly.pdbx_seq_one_letter_code
_entity_poly.pdbx_strand_id
1 'polypeptide(L)'
;MSKKRVLIFTMVFIMVLAIFLIAANQGREKNINTLIYHRGDSISLSRGDIIVRPNNPHLPGSAYIKGGRRLGHVAVVVKGASGNSAEQVLSKSHVIEALLYDQKTKSFIFDTCEQVRYAPASFSFGSKYRGCRYRLRLNTDVKKIDSIVEFLESQLDGSYSIFTEKIRSAGMLHRHSEWHCATLAWQACYAASGVDIDGNGGSVIYPSDIIISTAFDHPGGRVIF
;
A
#
# COMPACT_ATOMS: atom_id res chain seq x y z
N MET A 1 29.34 -13.26 33.22
CA MET A 1 27.93 -13.66 32.95
C MET A 1 27.80 -15.17 33.17
N SER A 2 26.76 -15.67 33.85
CA SER A 2 26.68 -17.11 34.15
C SER A 2 26.44 -17.94 32.88
N LYS A 3 26.99 -19.17 32.82
CA LYS A 3 26.81 -20.10 31.68
C LYS A 3 25.33 -20.30 31.31
N LYS A 4 24.44 -20.31 32.31
CA LYS A 4 22.98 -20.41 32.14
C LYS A 4 22.40 -19.20 31.39
N ARG A 5 22.87 -17.98 31.65
CA ARG A 5 22.41 -16.77 30.94
C ARG A 5 22.87 -16.78 29.48
N VAL A 6 24.12 -17.18 29.21
CA VAL A 6 24.64 -17.31 27.83
C VAL A 6 23.77 -18.30 27.03
N LEU A 7 23.49 -19.47 27.59
CA LEU A 7 22.66 -20.49 26.93
C LEU A 7 21.25 -19.97 26.58
N ILE A 8 20.59 -19.27 27.52
CA ILE A 8 19.26 -18.68 27.29
C ILE A 8 19.32 -17.64 26.16
N PHE A 9 20.30 -16.72 26.18
CA PHE A 9 20.45 -15.73 25.11
C PHE A 9 20.71 -16.39 23.75
N THR A 10 21.55 -17.41 23.69
CA THR A 10 21.82 -18.16 22.46
C THR A 10 20.57 -18.85 21.95
N MET A 11 19.77 -19.49 22.81
CA MET A 11 18.51 -20.14 22.40
C MET A 11 17.49 -19.13 21.87
N VAL A 12 17.32 -17.98 22.54
CA VAL A 12 16.42 -16.92 22.07
C VAL A 12 16.89 -16.36 20.73
N PHE A 13 18.19 -16.13 20.56
CA PHE A 13 18.76 -15.65 19.30
C PHE A 13 18.55 -16.65 18.16
N ILE A 14 18.81 -17.95 18.39
CA ILE A 14 18.57 -19.01 17.40
C ILE A 14 17.08 -19.09 17.05
N MET A 15 16.18 -18.99 18.04
CA MET A 15 14.73 -19.02 17.80
C MET A 15 14.29 -17.83 16.95
N VAL A 16 14.75 -16.62 17.29
CA VAL A 16 14.48 -15.41 16.49
C VAL A 16 15.03 -15.57 15.07
N LEU A 17 16.27 -16.04 14.92
CA LEU A 17 16.88 -16.29 13.61
C LEU A 17 16.10 -17.35 12.81
N ALA A 18 15.64 -18.42 13.44
CA ALA A 18 14.83 -19.45 12.80
C ALA A 18 13.48 -18.90 12.33
N ILE A 19 12.82 -18.05 13.12
CA ILE A 19 11.60 -17.34 12.70
C ILE A 19 11.88 -16.45 11.49
N PHE A 20 12.98 -15.69 11.49
CA PHE A 20 13.40 -14.88 10.34
C PHE A 20 13.68 -15.75 9.09
N LEU A 21 14.34 -16.90 9.24
CA LEU A 21 14.64 -17.81 8.14
C LEU A 21 13.38 -18.46 7.56
N ILE A 22 12.45 -18.90 8.42
CA ILE A 22 11.16 -19.46 7.98
C ILE A 22 10.34 -18.39 7.25
N ALA A 23 10.27 -17.17 7.80
CA ALA A 23 9.59 -16.05 7.15
C ALA A 23 10.24 -15.67 5.81
N ALA A 24 11.56 -15.69 5.71
CA ALA A 24 12.28 -15.44 4.47
C ALA A 24 12.04 -16.53 3.40
N ASN A 25 11.88 -17.78 3.81
CA ASN A 25 11.69 -18.91 2.89
C ASN A 25 10.23 -19.06 2.40
N GLN A 26 9.28 -18.34 2.99
CA GLN A 26 7.89 -18.28 2.53
C GLN A 26 7.69 -17.33 1.34
N GLY A 27 8.72 -16.58 0.92
CA GLY A 27 8.71 -15.72 -0.26
C GLY A 27 8.74 -16.51 -1.58
N ARG A 28 7.77 -17.40 -1.82
CA ARG A 28 7.51 -17.87 -3.18
C ARG A 28 6.83 -16.73 -3.94
N GLU A 29 7.39 -16.38 -5.10
CA GLU A 29 6.75 -15.51 -6.06
C GLU A 29 5.37 -16.10 -6.40
N LYS A 30 4.29 -15.44 -5.97
CA LYS A 30 2.95 -15.76 -6.47
C LYS A 30 2.93 -15.34 -7.93
N ASN A 31 2.49 -16.22 -8.83
CA ASN A 31 2.23 -15.83 -10.21
C ASN A 31 1.02 -14.89 -10.23
N ILE A 32 1.26 -13.60 -10.43
CA ILE A 32 0.21 -12.60 -10.47
C ILE A 32 -0.11 -12.27 -11.92
N ASN A 33 -1.36 -12.44 -12.32
CA ASN A 33 -1.83 -11.96 -13.61
C ASN A 33 -1.78 -10.42 -13.61
N THR A 34 -0.82 -9.87 -14.36
CA THR A 34 -0.57 -8.43 -14.45
C THR A 34 -0.57 -8.02 -15.91
N LEU A 35 -1.37 -7.01 -16.25
CA LEU A 35 -1.27 -6.36 -17.55
C LEU A 35 -0.10 -5.39 -17.53
N ILE A 36 0.82 -5.52 -18.49
CA ILE A 36 1.98 -4.63 -18.62
C ILE A 36 1.57 -3.47 -19.51
N TYR A 37 1.67 -2.24 -18.99
CA TYR A 37 1.50 -1.04 -19.78
C TYR A 37 2.69 -0.85 -20.72
N HIS A 38 2.42 -0.73 -22.02
CA HIS A 38 3.44 -0.44 -23.02
C HIS A 38 3.48 1.05 -23.34
N ARG A 39 4.69 1.55 -23.64
CA ARG A 39 4.89 2.95 -24.01
C ARG A 39 4.14 3.23 -25.32
N GLY A 40 3.09 4.06 -25.24
CA GLY A 40 2.22 4.40 -26.38
C GLY A 40 0.75 4.12 -26.13
N ASP A 41 0.43 3.26 -25.15
CA ASP A 41 -0.96 3.00 -24.77
C ASP A 41 -1.52 4.21 -23.99
N SER A 42 -2.83 4.46 -24.10
CA SER A 42 -3.49 5.41 -23.20
C SER A 42 -3.57 4.82 -21.80
N ILE A 43 -3.15 5.56 -20.78
CA ILE A 43 -3.34 5.20 -19.37
C ILE A 43 -4.42 6.08 -18.76
N SER A 44 -5.23 5.51 -17.87
CA SER A 44 -6.21 6.23 -17.10
C SER A 44 -6.15 5.81 -15.63
N LEU A 45 -6.27 6.80 -14.77
CA LEU A 45 -6.53 6.64 -13.35
C LEU A 45 -7.95 7.14 -13.09
N SER A 46 -8.74 6.32 -12.42
CA SER A 46 -10.11 6.63 -12.02
C SER A 46 -10.20 6.80 -10.52
N ARG A 47 -11.20 7.53 -10.05
CA ARG A 47 -11.49 7.62 -8.62
C ARG A 47 -11.72 6.22 -8.04
N GLY A 48 -11.14 5.94 -6.88
CA GLY A 48 -11.11 4.62 -6.25
C GLY A 48 -9.98 3.70 -6.70
N ASP A 49 -9.22 4.04 -7.75
CA ASP A 49 -8.01 3.29 -8.09
C ASP A 49 -7.00 3.38 -6.95
N ILE A 50 -6.32 2.28 -6.67
CA ILE A 50 -5.22 2.22 -5.71
C ILE A 50 -3.92 2.22 -6.50
N ILE A 51 -3.03 3.16 -6.20
CA ILE A 51 -1.68 3.19 -6.76
C ILE A 51 -0.71 2.64 -5.74
N VAL A 52 0.09 1.66 -6.15
CA VAL A 52 1.02 0.97 -5.25
C VAL A 52 2.40 0.90 -5.87
N ARG A 53 3.43 1.07 -5.04
CA ARG A 53 4.80 0.64 -5.35
C ARG A 53 5.25 -0.37 -4.30
N PRO A 54 5.81 -1.53 -4.71
CA PRO A 54 6.14 -2.62 -3.80
C PRO A 54 7.25 -2.23 -2.83
N ASN A 55 7.14 -2.73 -1.59
CA ASN A 55 8.22 -2.66 -0.61
C ASN A 55 9.36 -3.62 -0.96
N ASN A 56 10.46 -3.54 -0.20
CA ASN A 56 11.56 -4.51 -0.32
C ASN A 56 11.02 -5.96 -0.24
N PRO A 57 11.37 -6.83 -1.21
CA PRO A 57 10.91 -8.23 -1.23
C PRO A 57 11.41 -9.07 -0.05
N HIS A 58 12.41 -8.60 0.70
CA HIS A 58 12.94 -9.27 1.89
C HIS A 58 12.33 -8.74 3.20
N LEU A 59 11.27 -7.93 3.13
CA LEU A 59 10.56 -7.46 4.32
C LEU A 59 9.80 -8.64 4.95
N PRO A 60 10.13 -9.07 6.18
CA PRO A 60 9.49 -10.22 6.81
C PRO A 60 7.99 -10.03 6.94
N GLY A 61 7.22 -11.08 6.64
CA GLY A 61 5.77 -11.03 6.71
C GLY A 61 5.11 -10.23 5.59
N SER A 62 5.85 -9.84 4.54
CA SER A 62 5.29 -9.24 3.34
C SER A 62 5.43 -10.16 2.13
N ALA A 63 4.52 -10.03 1.17
CA ALA A 63 4.59 -10.71 -0.11
C ALA A 63 5.83 -10.34 -0.92
N TYR A 64 6.41 -11.34 -1.57
CA TYR A 64 7.50 -11.14 -2.51
C TYR A 64 6.96 -10.55 -3.82
N ILE A 65 7.40 -9.32 -4.15
CA ILE A 65 7.19 -8.70 -5.47
C ILE A 65 8.54 -8.34 -6.06
N LYS A 66 8.86 -8.92 -7.23
CA LYS A 66 10.09 -8.61 -7.96
C LYS A 66 10.15 -7.11 -8.29
N GLY A 67 11.32 -6.51 -8.09
CA GLY A 67 11.53 -5.08 -8.33
C GLY A 67 11.04 -4.15 -7.21
N GLY A 68 10.55 -4.70 -6.10
CA GLY A 68 10.36 -4.00 -4.84
C GLY A 68 11.60 -3.27 -4.36
N ARG A 69 11.46 -2.01 -3.92
CA ARG A 69 12.58 -1.17 -3.49
C ARG A 69 12.25 -0.42 -2.20
N ARG A 70 13.18 -0.42 -1.25
CA ARG A 70 13.13 0.38 -0.01
C ARG A 70 11.77 0.25 0.70
N LEU A 71 11.21 1.38 1.14
CA LEU A 71 9.86 1.53 1.66
C LEU A 71 8.89 1.60 0.48
N GLY A 72 8.01 0.59 0.40
CA GLY A 72 6.86 0.61 -0.51
C GLY A 72 5.90 1.73 -0.12
N HIS A 73 4.90 1.97 -0.96
CA HIS A 73 3.89 2.98 -0.67
C HIS A 73 2.58 2.69 -1.38
N VAL A 74 1.47 3.12 -0.77
CA VAL A 74 0.10 2.93 -1.27
C VAL A 74 -0.63 4.25 -1.12
N ALA A 75 -1.44 4.59 -2.12
CA ALA A 75 -2.37 5.71 -2.06
C ALA A 75 -3.63 5.39 -2.86
N VAL A 76 -4.72 6.09 -2.58
CA VAL A 76 -6.00 5.93 -3.29
C VAL A 76 -6.31 7.19 -4.09
N VAL A 77 -6.65 7.02 -5.36
CA VAL A 77 -7.01 8.10 -6.28
C VAL A 77 -8.37 8.66 -5.92
N VAL A 78 -8.41 9.95 -5.59
CA VAL A 78 -9.64 10.69 -5.34
C VAL A 78 -10.03 11.56 -6.53
N LYS A 79 -9.05 11.95 -7.35
CA LYS A 79 -9.28 12.65 -8.62
C LYS A 79 -8.51 11.98 -9.74
N GLY A 80 -9.25 11.35 -10.66
CA GLY A 80 -8.69 10.65 -11.81
C GLY A 80 -8.21 11.56 -12.94
N ALA A 81 -7.46 10.99 -13.88
CA ALA A 81 -7.06 11.63 -15.13
C ALA A 81 -6.75 10.56 -16.20
N SER A 82 -6.77 10.97 -17.47
CA SER A 82 -6.37 10.14 -18.61
C SER A 82 -5.37 10.89 -19.47
N GLY A 83 -4.52 10.16 -20.19
CA GLY A 83 -3.49 10.76 -21.04
C GLY A 83 -2.64 9.73 -21.77
N ASN A 84 -1.68 10.26 -22.53
CA ASN A 84 -0.82 9.46 -23.43
C ASN A 84 0.47 8.98 -22.74
N SER A 85 0.65 9.32 -21.47
CA SER A 85 1.78 8.86 -20.66
C SER A 85 1.40 8.79 -19.19
N ALA A 86 2.02 7.86 -18.47
CA ALA A 86 1.87 7.71 -17.03
C ALA A 86 2.20 9.00 -16.27
N GLU A 87 3.27 9.68 -16.66
CA GLU A 87 3.72 10.91 -15.98
C GLU A 87 2.71 12.05 -16.14
N GLN A 88 2.11 12.20 -17.32
CA GLN A 88 1.04 13.18 -17.54
C GLN A 88 -0.20 12.85 -16.71
N VAL A 89 -0.56 11.57 -16.60
CA VAL A 89 -1.72 11.15 -15.81
C VAL A 89 -1.48 11.39 -14.33
N LEU A 90 -0.33 10.96 -13.80
CA LEU A 90 0.03 11.16 -12.39
C LEU A 90 0.16 12.63 -11.97
N SER A 91 0.54 13.53 -12.88
CA SER A 91 0.61 14.97 -12.57
C SER A 91 -0.77 15.64 -12.52
N LYS A 92 -1.77 15.06 -13.20
CA LYS A 92 -3.15 15.55 -13.23
C LYS A 92 -4.04 14.87 -12.18
N SER A 93 -3.69 13.65 -11.77
CA SER A 93 -4.41 12.90 -10.73
C SER A 93 -4.01 13.31 -9.33
N HIS A 94 -4.96 13.20 -8.40
CA HIS A 94 -4.73 13.40 -6.97
C HIS A 94 -5.12 12.17 -6.17
N VAL A 95 -4.40 11.97 -5.08
CA VAL A 95 -4.56 10.85 -4.16
C VAL A 95 -4.73 11.35 -2.73
N ILE A 96 -5.35 10.53 -1.89
CA ILE A 96 -5.18 10.59 -0.45
C ILE A 96 -4.21 9.49 -0.04
N GLU A 97 -3.23 9.86 0.78
CA GLU A 97 -2.15 8.99 1.24
C GLU A 97 -1.78 9.29 2.69
N ALA A 98 -1.29 8.29 3.41
CA ALA A 98 -0.61 8.46 4.69
C ALA A 98 0.92 8.34 4.48
N LEU A 99 1.72 9.31 4.92
CA LEU A 99 3.16 9.31 4.75
C LEU A 99 3.91 9.81 5.99
N LEU A 100 5.09 9.22 6.20
CA LEU A 100 6.07 9.69 7.20
C LEU A 100 7.21 10.49 6.55
N TYR A 101 7.47 10.25 5.27
CA TYR A 101 8.57 10.86 4.54
C TYR A 101 8.09 11.37 3.19
N ASP A 102 8.23 12.68 2.98
CA ASP A 102 7.83 13.32 1.74
C ASP A 102 8.92 13.15 0.67
N GLN A 103 8.54 12.50 -0.42
CA GLN A 103 9.42 12.24 -1.55
C GLN A 103 9.77 13.49 -2.37
N LYS A 104 8.94 14.54 -2.28
CA LYS A 104 9.12 15.82 -2.99
C LYS A 104 10.14 16.69 -2.27
N THR A 105 9.96 16.93 -0.97
CA THR A 105 10.86 17.75 -0.14
C THR A 105 12.06 16.96 0.38
N LYS A 106 12.00 15.63 0.33
CA LYS A 106 13.02 14.71 0.87
C LYS A 106 13.20 14.83 2.39
N SER A 107 12.14 15.20 3.12
CA SER A 107 12.14 15.37 4.57
C SER A 107 11.14 14.44 5.24
N PHE A 108 11.39 14.12 6.51
CA PHE A 108 10.39 13.53 7.38
C PHE A 108 9.31 14.57 7.69
N ILE A 109 8.07 14.12 7.76
CA ILE A 109 6.93 14.93 8.19
C ILE A 109 6.67 14.60 9.65
N PHE A 110 6.89 15.59 10.52
CA PHE A 110 6.56 15.50 11.94
C PHE A 110 5.27 16.24 12.30
N ASP A 111 4.79 17.13 11.41
CA ASP A 111 3.48 17.74 11.56
C ASP A 111 2.40 16.73 11.20
N THR A 112 1.59 16.36 12.18
CA THR A 112 0.52 15.38 12.03
C THR A 112 -0.51 15.81 10.99
N CYS A 113 -0.73 17.11 10.81
CA CYS A 113 -1.70 17.62 9.83
C CYS A 113 -1.27 17.36 8.38
N GLU A 114 0.00 17.08 8.12
CA GLU A 114 0.50 16.80 6.77
C GLU A 114 0.72 15.30 6.50
N GLN A 115 0.49 14.44 7.49
CA GLN A 115 0.80 13.01 7.41
C GLN A 115 -0.26 12.22 6.64
N VAL A 116 -1.56 12.48 6.85
CA VAL A 116 -2.63 12.02 5.95
C VAL A 116 -3.13 13.20 5.13
N ARG A 117 -2.84 13.19 3.83
CA ARG A 117 -3.03 14.38 2.98
C ARG A 117 -3.61 14.08 1.61
N TYR A 118 -4.21 15.12 1.02
CA TYR A 118 -4.54 15.21 -0.39
C TYR A 118 -3.35 15.75 -1.18
N ALA A 119 -2.86 15.03 -2.18
CA ALA A 119 -1.69 15.44 -2.95
C ALA A 119 -1.72 14.95 -4.41
N PRO A 120 -0.99 15.60 -5.33
CA PRO A 120 -0.73 15.06 -6.67
C PRO A 120 -0.06 13.68 -6.60
N ALA A 121 -0.56 12.72 -7.37
CA ALA A 121 -0.04 11.35 -7.38
C ALA A 121 1.46 11.30 -7.78
N SER A 122 1.89 12.24 -8.62
CA SER A 122 3.29 12.36 -9.05
C SER A 122 4.31 12.57 -7.91
N PHE A 123 3.90 13.06 -6.73
CA PHE A 123 4.82 13.26 -5.60
C PHE A 123 5.35 11.92 -5.07
N SER A 124 4.45 10.95 -4.88
CA SER A 124 4.78 9.62 -4.34
C SER A 124 5.04 8.55 -5.40
N PHE A 125 4.59 8.78 -6.64
CA PHE A 125 4.64 7.79 -7.73
C PHE A 125 5.30 8.31 -9.02
N GLY A 126 6.10 9.38 -8.94
CA GLY A 126 6.78 9.99 -10.09
C GLY A 126 7.73 9.05 -10.88
N SER A 127 8.39 9.61 -11.89
CA SER A 127 9.19 8.87 -12.89
C SER A 127 10.28 7.95 -12.32
N LYS A 128 10.80 8.23 -11.13
CA LYS A 128 11.79 7.37 -10.43
C LYS A 128 11.27 5.96 -10.10
N TYR A 129 9.96 5.74 -10.16
CA TYR A 129 9.30 4.46 -9.90
C TYR A 129 8.73 3.82 -11.17
N ARG A 130 9.08 4.31 -12.37
CA ARG A 130 8.62 3.73 -13.64
C ARG A 130 8.92 2.22 -13.71
N GLY A 131 7.91 1.44 -14.11
CA GLY A 131 8.04 -0.02 -14.23
C GLY A 131 7.97 -0.77 -12.89
N CYS A 132 7.72 -0.06 -11.78
CA CYS A 132 7.38 -0.68 -10.49
C CYS A 132 6.18 0.00 -9.80
N ARG A 133 5.30 0.64 -10.58
CA ARG A 133 4.02 1.17 -10.10
C ARG A 133 2.90 0.27 -10.58
N TYR A 134 1.95 0.00 -9.71
CA TYR A 134 0.76 -0.75 -10.00
C TYR A 134 -0.45 0.16 -9.84
N ARG A 135 -1.39 0.09 -10.77
CA ARG A 135 -2.75 0.58 -10.59
C ARG A 135 -3.64 -0.64 -10.38
N LEU A 136 -4.28 -0.67 -9.23
CA LEU A 136 -5.21 -1.71 -8.79
C LEU A 136 -6.61 -1.10 -8.77
N ARG A 137 -7.57 -1.78 -9.40
CA ARG A 137 -8.96 -1.33 -9.51
C ARG A 137 -9.86 -2.44 -9.02
N LEU A 138 -10.70 -2.14 -8.03
CA LEU A 138 -11.71 -3.08 -7.56
C LEU A 138 -12.84 -3.20 -8.60
N ASN A 139 -13.35 -4.42 -8.78
CA ASN A 139 -14.61 -4.64 -9.49
C ASN A 139 -15.78 -4.35 -8.54
N THR A 140 -16.11 -3.07 -8.38
CA THR A 140 -17.13 -2.60 -7.44
C THR A 140 -17.96 -1.47 -8.04
N ASP A 141 -19.16 -1.23 -7.49
CA ASP A 141 -20.03 -0.15 -7.92
C ASP A 141 -19.54 1.23 -7.45
N VAL A 142 -20.10 2.28 -8.07
CA VAL A 142 -19.75 3.68 -7.80
C VAL A 142 -20.09 4.09 -6.37
N LYS A 143 -21.15 3.57 -5.75
CA LYS A 143 -21.52 3.92 -4.38
C LYS A 143 -20.45 3.48 -3.39
N LYS A 144 -19.90 2.28 -3.59
CA LYS A 144 -18.77 1.79 -2.79
C LYS A 144 -17.51 2.61 -3.02
N ILE A 145 -17.23 3.04 -4.26
CA ILE A 145 -16.12 3.97 -4.55
C ILE A 145 -16.32 5.30 -3.80
N ASP A 146 -17.54 5.83 -3.78
CA ASP A 146 -17.87 7.05 -3.06
C ASP A 146 -17.60 6.90 -1.56
N SER A 147 -18.05 5.81 -0.95
CA SER A 147 -17.80 5.50 0.45
C SER A 147 -16.31 5.29 0.78
N ILE A 148 -15.52 4.70 -0.13
CA ILE A 148 -14.05 4.60 0.03
C ILE A 148 -13.44 6.00 0.13
N VAL A 149 -13.83 6.91 -0.76
CA VAL A 149 -13.27 8.26 -0.80
C VAL A 149 -13.76 9.11 0.37
N GLU A 150 -15.04 9.02 0.74
CA GLU A 150 -15.58 9.69 1.92
C GLU A 150 -14.86 9.25 3.19
N PHE A 151 -14.59 7.94 3.34
CA PHE A 151 -13.76 7.44 4.43
C PHE A 151 -12.40 8.14 4.42
N LEU A 152 -11.68 8.13 3.30
CA LEU A 152 -10.34 8.72 3.22
C LEU A 152 -10.32 10.22 3.52
N GLU A 153 -11.30 10.98 3.02
CA GLU A 153 -11.45 12.41 3.27
C GLU A 153 -11.68 12.70 4.76
N SER A 154 -12.46 11.85 5.45
CA SER A 154 -12.65 11.96 6.91
C SER A 154 -11.39 11.69 7.74
N GLN A 155 -10.36 11.08 7.13
CA GLN A 155 -9.06 10.80 7.77
C GLN A 155 -7.99 11.86 7.50
N LEU A 156 -8.29 12.89 6.71
CA LEU A 156 -7.34 13.99 6.47
C LEU A 156 -6.87 14.61 7.80
N ASP A 157 -5.63 15.10 7.77
CA ASP A 157 -4.90 15.64 8.93
C ASP A 157 -4.72 14.62 10.08
N GLY A 158 -4.91 13.33 9.77
CA GLY A 158 -4.52 12.22 10.66
C GLY A 158 -3.01 12.04 10.68
N SER A 159 -2.50 11.47 11.77
CA SER A 159 -1.07 11.19 11.95
C SER A 159 -0.67 9.84 11.35
N TYR A 160 0.64 9.60 11.26
CA TYR A 160 1.23 8.39 10.70
C TYR A 160 1.77 7.46 11.80
N SER A 161 1.45 6.17 11.70
CA SER A 161 2.03 5.14 12.56
C SER A 161 2.42 3.92 11.73
N ILE A 162 3.64 3.41 11.90
CA ILE A 162 4.11 2.19 11.23
C ILE A 162 3.48 0.92 11.81
N PHE A 163 2.82 1.01 12.96
CA PHE A 163 2.24 -0.13 13.69
C PHE A 163 0.71 -0.12 13.67
N THR A 164 0.06 0.65 12.77
CA THR A 164 -1.40 0.65 12.67
C THR A 164 -1.92 -0.74 12.27
N GLU A 165 -2.74 -1.33 13.15
CA GLU A 165 -3.39 -2.62 12.94
C GLU A 165 -4.68 -2.50 12.12
N LYS A 166 -5.10 -3.60 11.52
CA LYS A 166 -6.36 -3.71 10.77
C LYS A 166 -7.56 -3.78 11.73
N ILE A 167 -8.60 -2.99 11.47
CA ILE A 167 -9.80 -2.95 12.30
C ILE A 167 -10.97 -3.58 11.54
N ARG A 168 -11.37 -4.78 11.96
CA ARG A 168 -12.44 -5.56 11.30
C ARG A 168 -13.85 -5.29 11.85
N SER A 169 -14.00 -4.48 12.89
CA SER A 169 -15.31 -4.18 13.47
C SER A 169 -16.15 -3.34 12.51
N ALA A 170 -17.25 -3.90 12.03
CA ALA A 170 -18.24 -3.19 11.23
C ALA A 170 -18.82 -2.02 12.07
N GLY A 171 -18.76 -0.80 11.56
CA GLY A 171 -19.39 0.37 12.18
C GLY A 171 -18.44 1.45 12.71
N MET A 172 -17.12 1.25 12.67
CA MET A 172 -16.17 2.32 13.02
C MET A 172 -15.76 3.15 11.80
N LEU A 173 -16.59 4.14 11.46
CA LEU A 173 -16.21 5.33 10.69
C LEU A 173 -15.57 6.40 11.59
N HIS A 174 -14.99 6.00 12.73
CA HIS A 174 -14.32 6.97 13.59
C HIS A 174 -13.03 7.44 12.93
N ARG A 175 -12.77 8.74 13.04
CA ARG A 175 -11.47 9.34 12.72
C ARG A 175 -10.41 8.63 13.56
N HIS A 176 -9.63 7.77 12.93
CA HIS A 176 -8.45 7.21 13.58
C HIS A 176 -7.35 8.24 13.50
N SER A 177 -6.64 8.40 14.61
CA SER A 177 -5.57 9.37 14.73
C SER A 177 -4.30 8.92 14.01
N GLU A 178 -4.11 7.63 13.72
CA GLU A 178 -2.81 7.07 13.32
C GLU A 178 -2.91 6.04 12.19
N TRP A 179 -2.24 6.31 11.08
CA TRP A 179 -2.33 5.49 9.86
C TRP A 179 -0.99 5.06 9.29
N HIS A 180 -0.88 3.79 8.93
CA HIS A 180 0.09 3.30 7.95
C HIS A 180 -0.51 3.39 6.54
N CYS A 181 0.29 3.70 5.51
CA CYS A 181 -0.18 3.87 4.13
C CYS A 181 -1.03 2.69 3.61
N ALA A 182 -0.57 1.45 3.83
CA ALA A 182 -1.29 0.26 3.39
C ALA A 182 -2.52 -0.03 4.27
N THR A 183 -2.44 0.24 5.58
CA THR A 183 -3.57 0.03 6.49
C THR A 183 -4.70 1.02 6.23
N LEU A 184 -4.38 2.29 5.91
CA LEU A 184 -5.38 3.29 5.53
C LEU A 184 -6.16 2.85 4.27
N ALA A 185 -5.44 2.44 3.22
CA ALA A 185 -6.06 1.98 1.99
C ALA A 185 -6.90 0.70 2.20
N TRP A 186 -6.38 -0.24 3.01
CA TRP A 186 -7.11 -1.45 3.39
C TRP A 186 -8.38 -1.12 4.16
N GLN A 187 -8.30 -0.27 5.19
CA GLN A 187 -9.45 0.10 6.01
C GLN A 187 -10.52 0.80 5.18
N ALA A 188 -10.13 1.70 4.28
CA ALA A 188 -11.06 2.38 3.38
C ALA A 188 -11.84 1.36 2.53
N CYS A 189 -11.14 0.39 1.93
CA CYS A 189 -11.79 -0.64 1.12
C CYS A 189 -12.67 -1.57 1.96
N TYR A 190 -12.17 -2.04 3.11
CA TYR A 190 -12.88 -2.97 3.97
C TYR A 190 -14.14 -2.35 4.58
N ALA A 191 -14.04 -1.11 5.11
CA ALA A 191 -15.17 -0.41 5.71
C ALA A 191 -16.26 -0.08 4.68
N ALA A 192 -15.89 0.33 3.47
CA ALA A 192 -16.84 0.74 2.44
C ALA A 192 -17.46 -0.42 1.66
N SER A 193 -16.70 -1.50 1.42
CA SER A 193 -17.10 -2.56 0.48
C SER A 193 -17.10 -3.97 1.08
N GLY A 194 -16.55 -4.16 2.28
CA GLY A 194 -16.31 -5.47 2.88
C GLY A 194 -15.19 -6.27 2.22
N VAL A 195 -14.50 -5.70 1.22
CA VAL A 195 -13.45 -6.41 0.46
C VAL A 195 -12.13 -6.35 1.22
N ASP A 196 -11.59 -7.53 1.53
CA ASP A 196 -10.26 -7.69 2.11
C ASP A 196 -9.20 -7.63 0.99
N ILE A 197 -8.50 -6.51 0.88
CA ILE A 197 -7.44 -6.31 -0.12
C ILE A 197 -6.07 -6.77 0.36
N ASP A 198 -5.97 -7.48 1.49
CA ASP A 198 -4.72 -8.09 1.96
C ASP A 198 -4.57 -9.51 1.37
N GLY A 199 -3.65 -9.69 0.42
CA GLY A 199 -3.42 -11.01 -0.20
C GLY A 199 -2.52 -11.96 0.60
N ASN A 200 -1.98 -11.51 1.75
CA ASN A 200 -1.16 -12.28 2.69
C ASN A 200 -1.98 -12.72 3.91
N GLY A 201 -2.96 -11.90 4.33
CA GLY A 201 -3.86 -12.23 5.44
C GLY A 201 -3.24 -12.04 6.83
N GLY A 202 -2.10 -11.34 6.92
CA GLY A 202 -1.42 -11.02 8.18
C GLY A 202 -2.23 -10.06 9.07
N SER A 203 -1.76 -9.76 10.29
CA SER A 203 -2.34 -8.69 11.12
C SER A 203 -1.89 -7.31 10.64
N VAL A 204 -0.65 -7.22 10.14
CA VAL A 204 -0.05 -6.05 9.50
C VAL A 204 -0.14 -6.23 7.99
N ILE A 205 -0.41 -5.15 7.28
CA ILE A 205 -0.47 -5.13 5.82
C ILE A 205 0.61 -4.22 5.24
N TYR A 206 1.27 -4.72 4.19
CA TYR A 206 2.27 -4.00 3.43
C TYR A 206 1.82 -3.71 1.99
N PRO A 207 2.44 -2.73 1.31
CA PRO A 207 2.15 -2.43 -0.09
C PRO A 207 2.17 -3.65 -1.02
N SER A 208 3.16 -4.54 -0.88
CA SER A 208 3.25 -5.76 -1.69
C SER A 208 2.08 -6.73 -1.47
N ASP A 209 1.50 -6.74 -0.26
CA ASP A 209 0.38 -7.63 0.08
C ASP A 209 -0.91 -7.21 -0.64
N ILE A 210 -1.07 -5.91 -0.88
CA ILE A 210 -2.18 -5.38 -1.68
C ILE A 210 -2.01 -5.76 -3.15
N ILE A 211 -0.78 -5.69 -3.68
CA ILE A 211 -0.50 -6.05 -5.08
C ILE A 211 -0.91 -7.51 -5.36
N ILE A 212 -0.64 -8.45 -4.45
CA ILE A 212 -0.95 -9.87 -4.64
C ILE A 212 -2.41 -10.26 -4.33
N SER A 213 -3.26 -9.33 -3.92
CA SER A 213 -4.63 -9.65 -3.52
C SER A 213 -5.48 -10.15 -4.70
N THR A 214 -6.24 -11.22 -4.48
CA THR A 214 -7.17 -11.78 -5.46
C THR A 214 -8.36 -10.85 -5.74
N ALA A 215 -8.57 -9.81 -4.93
CA ALA A 215 -9.58 -8.78 -5.16
C ALA A 215 -9.41 -8.06 -6.51
N PHE A 216 -8.22 -8.13 -7.11
CA PHE A 216 -7.89 -7.50 -8.39
C PHE A 216 -7.74 -8.50 -9.55
N ASP A 217 -8.12 -9.77 -9.35
CA ASP A 217 -7.99 -10.84 -10.35
C ASP A 217 -9.16 -10.82 -11.35
N HIS A 218 -9.27 -9.72 -12.06
CA HIS A 218 -10.19 -9.55 -13.18
C HIS A 218 -9.53 -8.76 -14.31
N PRO A 219 -10.08 -8.80 -15.53
CA PRO A 219 -9.55 -8.02 -16.65
C PRO A 219 -9.42 -6.55 -16.29
N GLY A 220 -8.22 -5.99 -16.47
CA GLY A 220 -7.96 -4.59 -16.12
C GLY A 220 -8.00 -4.30 -14.61
N GLY A 221 -8.02 -5.29 -13.71
CA GLY A 221 -7.94 -5.08 -12.26
C GLY A 221 -6.54 -4.69 -11.81
N ARG A 222 -5.50 -5.22 -12.46
CA ARG A 222 -4.09 -4.94 -12.15
C ARG A 222 -3.29 -4.56 -13.40
N VAL A 223 -2.67 -3.38 -13.38
CA VAL A 223 -1.83 -2.86 -14.46
C VAL A 223 -0.52 -2.34 -13.86
N ILE A 224 0.62 -2.74 -14.41
CA ILE A 224 1.94 -2.19 -14.06
C ILE A 224 2.35 -1.11 -15.06
N PHE A 225 2.92 0.02 -14.61
CA PHE A 225 3.24 1.18 -15.45
C PHE A 225 4.42 2.06 -14.96
#